data_AF-A0A947J7M6-F1
#
_entry.id   AF-A0A947J7M6-F1
#
_cell.length_a   1.000
_cell.length_b   1.000
_cell.length_c   1.000
_cell.angle_alpha   90.00
_cell.angle_beta   90.00
_cell.angle_gamma   90.00
#
_symmetry.space_group_name_H-M   'P 1'
#
loop_
_entity.id
_entity.type
_entity.pdbx_description
1 polymer ?
#
loop_
_entity_poly.entity_id
_entity_poly.type
_entity_poly.pdbx_seq_one_letter_code
_entity_poly.pdbx_strand_id
1 'polypeptide(L)'
;LREQVATRTLDGTLTEERDAIGADTLTALQNLLDTYGAGIAIDNVQLQDVKPPAEVVSAFDDVNGALQDKEKLINQASEYALDIVPRARGQAQEIGNQAEAYKQTRIKGAEGDVARFLEVLARYELGEEVTRTRLYIEAMEEILPGMEKTILSSDTDGILKLLNLDSAGGDGR
;
A
#
# COMPACT_ATOMS: atom_id res chain seq x y z
N LEU A 1 -48.07 1.70 36.40
CA LEU A 1 -46.64 1.49 36.08
C LEU A 1 -46.23 0.01 36.15
N ARG A 2 -46.42 -0.69 37.27
CA ARG A 2 -46.01 -2.11 37.42
C ARG A 2 -46.79 -3.12 36.57
N GLU A 3 -48.03 -2.82 36.19
CA GLU A 3 -48.89 -3.71 35.41
C GLU A 3 -48.62 -3.67 33.90
N GLN A 4 -48.27 -2.50 33.34
CA GLN A 4 -48.05 -2.35 31.89
C GLN A 4 -46.67 -2.82 31.41
N VAL A 5 -45.70 -2.97 32.32
CA VAL A 5 -44.36 -3.46 31.98
C VAL A 5 -44.31 -4.99 31.91
N ALA A 6 -45.33 -5.70 32.43
CA ALA A 6 -45.34 -7.16 32.50
C ALA A 6 -45.85 -7.88 31.24
N THR A 7 -46.49 -7.16 30.30
CA THR A 7 -47.22 -7.77 29.16
C THR A 7 -46.48 -7.71 27.83
N ARG A 8 -45.31 -7.06 27.74
CA ARG A 8 -44.55 -6.94 26.48
C ARG A 8 -43.22 -7.69 26.53
N THR A 9 -42.97 -8.46 25.48
CA THR A 9 -41.79 -9.30 25.27
C THR A 9 -40.52 -8.47 25.23
N LEU A 10 -39.51 -8.90 26.00
CA LEU A 10 -38.32 -8.16 26.42
C LEU A 10 -37.35 -7.70 25.29
N ASP A 11 -37.55 -8.13 24.04
CA ASP A 11 -36.58 -7.94 22.95
C ASP A 11 -36.90 -6.82 21.94
N GLY A 12 -38.09 -6.20 22.01
CA GLY A 12 -38.47 -5.08 21.14
C GLY A 12 -38.39 -3.68 21.79
N THR A 13 -38.17 -3.62 23.10
CA THR A 13 -38.63 -2.49 23.92
C THR A 13 -37.55 -1.48 24.30
N LEU A 14 -36.30 -1.66 23.85
CA LEU A 14 -35.21 -0.81 24.31
C LEU A 14 -35.01 0.49 23.52
N THR A 15 -35.61 0.65 22.33
CA THR A 15 -35.39 1.86 21.51
C THR A 15 -36.65 2.48 20.90
N GLU A 16 -37.51 1.72 20.20
CA GLU A 16 -38.70 2.29 19.53
C GLU A 16 -39.92 2.46 20.45
N GLU A 17 -40.09 1.62 21.48
CA GLU A 17 -41.26 1.71 22.37
C GLU A 17 -41.11 2.75 23.50
N ARG A 18 -39.93 3.37 23.66
CA ARG A 18 -39.68 4.34 24.74
C ARG A 18 -40.54 5.59 24.62
N ASP A 19 -40.65 6.13 23.41
CA ASP A 19 -41.44 7.35 23.16
C ASP A 19 -42.95 7.07 23.30
N ALA A 20 -43.39 5.89 22.84
CA ALA A 20 -44.78 5.45 22.97
C ALA A 20 -45.19 5.26 24.44
N ILE A 21 -44.35 4.60 25.26
CA ILE A 21 -44.61 4.40 26.69
C ILE A 21 -44.57 5.74 27.45
N GLY A 22 -43.65 6.65 27.07
CA GLY A 22 -43.61 8.01 27.63
C GLY A 22 -44.91 8.79 27.38
N ALA A 23 -45.43 8.74 26.15
CA ALA A 23 -46.69 9.42 25.78
C ALA A 23 -47.93 8.84 26.48
N ASP A 24 -48.03 7.51 26.56
CA ASP A 24 -49.14 6.83 27.23
C ASP A 24 -49.14 7.11 28.75
N THR A 25 -47.95 7.12 29.36
CA THR A 25 -47.80 7.42 30.79
C THR A 25 -48.08 8.89 31.09
N LEU A 26 -47.67 9.83 30.24
CA LEU A 26 -48.02 11.25 30.37
C LEU A 26 -49.54 11.44 30.37
N THR A 27 -50.23 10.82 29.41
CA THR A 27 -51.69 10.91 29.28
C THR A 27 -52.41 10.35 30.52
N ALA A 28 -51.98 9.19 31.01
CA ALA A 28 -52.57 8.57 32.20
C ALA A 28 -52.32 9.40 33.47
N LEU A 29 -51.14 10.00 33.63
CA LEU A 29 -50.77 10.78 34.80
C LEU A 29 -51.44 12.15 34.82
N GLN A 30 -51.58 12.79 33.66
CA GLN A 30 -52.35 14.04 33.52
C GLN A 30 -53.83 13.83 33.88
N ASN A 31 -54.47 12.78 33.33
CA ASN A 31 -55.87 12.46 33.66
C ASN A 31 -56.09 12.18 35.16
N LEU A 32 -55.10 11.55 35.82
CA LEU A 32 -55.15 11.33 37.26
C LEU A 32 -55.09 12.66 38.02
N LEU A 33 -54.12 13.53 37.71
CA LEU A 33 -53.96 14.82 38.38
C LEU A 33 -55.13 15.78 38.16
N ASP A 34 -55.75 15.74 36.98
CA ASP A 34 -56.97 16.50 36.66
C ASP A 34 -58.15 16.01 37.50
N THR A 35 -58.26 14.69 37.72
CA THR A 35 -59.28 14.10 38.61
C THR A 35 -59.09 14.51 40.07
N TYR A 36 -57.84 14.68 40.51
CA TYR A 36 -57.52 15.18 41.86
C TYR A 36 -57.56 16.71 41.98
N GLY A 37 -57.84 17.44 40.90
CA GLY A 37 -57.96 18.91 40.90
C GLY A 37 -56.65 19.64 41.22
N ALA A 38 -55.50 19.00 40.94
CA ALA A 38 -54.20 19.49 41.40
C ALA A 38 -53.71 20.77 40.69
N GLY A 39 -54.28 21.12 39.53
CA GLY A 39 -53.92 22.33 38.78
C GLY A 39 -52.50 22.31 38.19
N ILE A 40 -51.90 21.13 38.05
CA ILE A 40 -50.53 20.92 37.55
C ILE A 40 -50.60 20.30 36.16
N ALA A 41 -49.89 20.90 35.20
CA ALA A 41 -49.73 20.37 33.84
C ALA A 41 -48.35 19.71 33.70
N ILE A 42 -48.32 18.49 33.16
CA ILE A 42 -47.09 17.74 32.90
C ILE A 42 -46.67 17.96 31.45
N ASP A 43 -45.46 18.47 31.24
CA ASP A 43 -44.93 18.81 29.91
C ASP A 43 -44.21 17.62 29.25
N ASN A 44 -43.49 16.81 30.04
CA ASN A 44 -42.77 15.63 29.52
C ASN A 44 -42.57 14.55 30.58
N VAL A 45 -42.61 13.27 30.18
CA VAL A 45 -42.28 12.10 31.02
C VAL A 45 -41.12 11.35 30.38
N GLN A 46 -39.97 11.38 31.05
CA GLN A 46 -38.78 10.63 30.63
C GLN A 46 -38.64 9.35 31.45
N LEU A 47 -38.63 8.20 30.77
CA LEU A 47 -38.30 6.90 31.38
C LEU A 47 -36.83 6.91 31.83
N GLN A 48 -36.58 6.70 33.12
CA GLN A 48 -35.21 6.51 33.61
C GLN A 48 -34.69 5.13 33.18
N ASP A 49 -33.43 5.08 32.77
CA ASP A 49 -32.79 3.86 32.27
C ASP A 49 -32.85 2.73 33.31
N VAL A 50 -33.50 1.63 32.94
CA VAL A 50 -33.49 0.40 33.71
C VAL A 50 -32.15 -0.29 33.47
N LYS A 51 -31.24 -0.17 34.43
CA LYS A 51 -30.01 -0.96 34.43
C LYS A 51 -30.35 -2.43 34.72
N PRO A 52 -29.81 -3.39 33.96
CA PRO A 52 -30.00 -4.80 34.26
C PRO A 52 -29.49 -5.13 35.68
N PRO A 53 -30.16 -6.03 36.42
CA PRO A 53 -29.70 -6.46 37.73
C PRO A 53 -28.31 -7.10 37.62
N ALA A 54 -27.44 -6.83 38.60
CA ALA A 54 -26.01 -7.20 38.56
C ALA A 54 -25.75 -8.72 38.36
N GLU A 55 -26.73 -9.57 38.63
CA GLU A 55 -26.64 -11.03 38.52
C GLU A 55 -26.58 -11.55 37.08
N VAL A 56 -27.06 -10.78 36.08
CA VAL A 56 -27.12 -11.24 34.66
C VAL A 56 -26.19 -10.48 33.72
N VAL A 57 -25.63 -9.36 34.13
CA VAL A 57 -24.80 -8.48 33.29
C VAL A 57 -23.61 -9.24 32.69
N SER A 58 -22.91 -10.07 33.48
CA SER A 58 -21.75 -10.82 32.99
C SER A 58 -22.10 -11.80 31.87
N ALA A 59 -23.23 -12.50 31.97
CA ALA A 59 -23.64 -13.48 30.96
C ALA A 59 -24.05 -12.80 29.64
N PHE A 60 -24.65 -11.61 29.70
CA PHE A 60 -24.95 -10.82 28.51
C PHE A 60 -23.69 -10.22 27.87
N ASP A 61 -22.76 -9.72 28.70
CA ASP A 61 -21.48 -9.19 28.22
C ASP A 61 -20.63 -10.28 27.57
N ASP A 62 -20.64 -11.51 28.11
CA ASP A 62 -19.94 -12.66 27.54
C ASP A 62 -20.48 -13.05 26.15
N VAL A 63 -21.81 -13.06 25.98
CA VAL A 63 -22.43 -13.36 24.68
C VAL A 63 -22.11 -12.27 23.66
N ASN A 64 -22.18 -11.00 24.06
CA ASN A 64 -21.82 -9.89 23.18
C ASN A 64 -20.33 -9.91 22.80
N GLY A 65 -19.45 -10.20 23.74
CA GLY A 65 -18.02 -10.39 23.48
C GLY A 65 -17.77 -11.53 22.50
N ALA A 66 -18.41 -12.68 22.69
CA ALA A 66 -18.29 -13.81 21.77
C ALA A 66 -18.80 -13.50 20.36
N LEU A 67 -19.88 -12.71 20.23
CA LEU A 67 -20.39 -12.25 18.93
C LEU A 67 -19.41 -11.29 18.25
N GLN A 68 -18.82 -10.35 18.99
CA GLN A 68 -17.81 -9.44 18.47
C GLN A 68 -16.54 -10.19 18.03
N ASP A 69 -16.09 -11.15 18.82
CA ASP A 69 -14.92 -11.97 18.50
C ASP A 69 -15.16 -12.84 17.27
N LYS A 70 -16.35 -13.44 17.14
CA LYS A 70 -16.75 -14.17 15.93
C LYS A 70 -16.67 -13.26 14.70
N GLU A 71 -17.27 -12.08 14.78
CA GLU A 71 -17.30 -11.14 13.65
C GLU A 71 -15.89 -10.66 13.29
N LYS A 72 -15.06 -10.39 14.30
CA LYS A 72 -13.65 -10.05 14.12
C LYS A 72 -12.88 -11.16 13.40
N LEU A 73 -13.05 -12.42 13.82
CA LEU A 73 -12.38 -13.57 13.20
C LEU A 73 -12.83 -13.78 11.75
N ILE A 74 -14.12 -13.62 11.44
CA ILE A 74 -14.66 -13.70 10.08
C ILE A 74 -14.06 -12.60 9.20
N ASN A 75 -14.00 -11.37 9.72
CA ASN A 75 -13.43 -10.23 9.00
C ASN A 75 -11.94 -10.43 8.74
N GLN A 76 -11.17 -10.88 9.72
CA GLN A 76 -9.74 -11.18 9.56
C GLN A 76 -9.49 -12.31 8.55
N ALA A 77 -10.30 -13.37 8.58
CA ALA A 77 -10.20 -14.46 7.61
C ALA A 77 -10.53 -13.97 6.18
N SER A 78 -11.55 -13.12 6.05
CA SER A 78 -11.94 -12.52 4.78
C SER A 78 -10.86 -11.60 4.24
N GLU A 79 -10.28 -10.74 5.08
CA GLU A 79 -9.15 -9.88 4.75
C GLU A 79 -7.94 -10.69 4.28
N TYR A 80 -7.58 -11.76 5.00
CA TYR A 80 -6.48 -12.66 4.64
C TYR A 80 -6.69 -13.31 3.26
N ALA A 81 -7.90 -13.79 2.99
CA ALA A 81 -8.24 -14.37 1.69
C ALA A 81 -8.21 -13.33 0.56
N LEU A 82 -8.72 -12.12 0.84
CA LEU A 82 -8.73 -10.99 -0.09
C LEU A 82 -7.34 -10.42 -0.35
N ASP A 83 -6.37 -10.62 0.54
CA ASP A 83 -4.99 -10.17 0.34
C ASP A 83 -4.15 -11.19 -0.46
N ILE A 84 -4.20 -12.47 -0.07
CA ILE A 84 -3.27 -13.47 -0.61
C ILE A 84 -3.57 -13.81 -2.07
N VAL A 85 -4.85 -13.98 -2.43
CA VAL A 85 -5.21 -14.42 -3.79
C VAL A 85 -4.82 -13.36 -4.83
N PRO A 86 -5.16 -12.07 -4.65
CA PRO A 86 -4.72 -11.03 -5.58
C PRO A 86 -3.21 -10.82 -5.59
N ARG A 87 -2.55 -10.88 -4.42
CA ARG A 87 -1.08 -10.74 -4.33
C ARG A 87 -0.36 -11.84 -5.09
N ALA A 88 -0.76 -13.11 -4.90
CA ALA A 88 -0.18 -14.24 -5.62
C ALA A 88 -0.43 -14.15 -7.14
N ARG A 89 -1.63 -13.72 -7.56
CA ARG A 89 -1.93 -13.47 -8.98
C ARG A 89 -1.09 -12.33 -9.56
N GLY A 90 -0.91 -11.25 -8.81
CA GLY A 90 -0.06 -10.12 -9.18
C GLY A 90 1.39 -10.56 -9.39
N GLN A 91 1.94 -11.31 -8.44
CA GLN A 91 3.30 -11.88 -8.54
C GLN A 91 3.45 -12.82 -9.73
N ALA A 92 2.48 -13.70 -9.98
CA ALA A 92 2.51 -14.59 -11.14
C ALA A 92 2.52 -13.79 -12.46
N GLN A 93 1.70 -12.75 -12.57
CA GLN A 93 1.67 -11.88 -13.74
C GLN A 93 2.96 -11.08 -13.88
N GLU A 94 3.52 -10.59 -12.78
CA GLU A 94 4.79 -9.86 -12.76
C GLU A 94 5.92 -10.72 -13.30
N ILE A 95 6.05 -11.97 -12.82
CA ILE A 95 7.05 -12.92 -13.31
C ILE A 95 6.88 -13.17 -14.81
N GLY A 96 5.65 -13.37 -15.27
CA GLY A 96 5.35 -13.56 -16.71
C GLY A 96 5.76 -12.35 -17.55
N ASN A 97 5.41 -11.14 -17.09
CA ASN A 97 5.76 -9.90 -17.76
C ASN A 97 7.27 -9.65 -17.78
N GLN A 98 7.97 -9.93 -16.68
CA GLN A 98 9.44 -9.83 -16.60
C GLN A 98 10.12 -10.80 -17.56
N ALA A 99 9.61 -12.03 -17.67
CA ALA A 99 10.15 -13.03 -18.59
C ALA A 99 9.95 -12.62 -20.06
N GLU A 100 8.77 -12.13 -20.43
CA GLU A 100 8.52 -11.65 -21.79
C GLU A 100 9.35 -10.38 -22.08
N ALA A 101 9.45 -9.44 -21.15
CA ALA A 101 10.28 -8.25 -21.28
C ALA A 101 11.77 -8.62 -21.46
N TYR A 102 12.27 -9.59 -20.70
CA TYR A 102 13.64 -10.08 -20.85
C TYR A 102 13.86 -10.69 -22.23
N LYS A 103 12.96 -11.57 -22.67
CA LYS A 103 13.01 -12.19 -24.00
C LYS A 103 13.02 -11.13 -25.10
N GLN A 104 12.11 -10.15 -25.05
CA GLN A 104 12.04 -9.07 -26.03
C GLN A 104 13.32 -8.22 -26.01
N THR A 105 13.83 -7.88 -24.82
CA THR A 105 15.10 -7.15 -24.67
C THR A 105 16.26 -7.91 -25.30
N ARG A 106 16.33 -9.24 -25.10
CA ARG A 106 17.38 -10.09 -25.70
C ARG A 106 17.28 -10.14 -27.22
N ILE A 107 16.07 -10.29 -27.77
CA ILE A 107 15.84 -10.31 -29.22
C ILE A 107 16.19 -8.95 -29.81
N LYS A 108 15.67 -7.86 -29.25
CA LYS A 108 15.92 -6.49 -29.75
C LYS A 108 17.38 -6.09 -29.62
N GLY A 109 18.06 -6.49 -28.55
CA GLY A 109 19.50 -6.32 -28.40
C GLY A 109 20.26 -7.02 -29.52
N ALA A 110 19.95 -8.29 -29.77
CA ALA A 110 20.58 -9.06 -30.86
C ALA A 110 20.28 -8.47 -32.25
N GLU A 111 19.04 -8.04 -32.52
CA GLU A 111 18.68 -7.35 -33.76
C GLU A 111 19.47 -6.05 -33.94
N GLY A 112 19.62 -5.26 -32.88
CA GLY A 112 20.42 -4.03 -32.89
C GLY A 112 21.91 -4.28 -33.10
N ASP A 113 22.46 -5.31 -32.45
CA ASP A 113 23.86 -5.70 -32.63
C ASP A 113 24.14 -6.15 -34.07
N VAL A 114 23.24 -6.95 -34.65
CA VAL A 114 23.32 -7.37 -36.06
C VAL A 114 23.21 -6.18 -37.00
N ALA A 115 22.27 -5.26 -36.76
CA ALA A 115 22.13 -4.07 -37.59
C ALA A 115 23.40 -3.19 -37.55
N ARG A 116 23.96 -2.97 -36.35
CA ARG A 116 25.23 -2.24 -36.18
C ARG A 116 26.38 -2.95 -36.91
N PHE A 117 26.45 -4.28 -36.80
CA PHE A 117 27.48 -5.06 -37.48
C PHE A 117 27.39 -4.93 -39.00
N LEU A 118 26.18 -5.05 -39.57
CA LEU A 118 25.95 -4.89 -41.00
C LEU A 118 26.31 -3.49 -41.51
N GLU A 119 26.03 -2.46 -40.72
CA GLU A 119 26.42 -1.07 -41.04
C GLU A 119 27.94 -0.91 -41.08
N VAL A 120 28.66 -1.51 -40.13
CA VAL A 120 30.13 -1.51 -40.11
C VAL A 120 30.68 -2.32 -41.28
N LEU A 121 30.09 -3.49 -41.57
CA LEU A 121 30.50 -4.35 -42.68
C LEU A 121 30.37 -3.62 -44.02
N ALA A 122 29.24 -2.94 -44.27
CA ALA A 122 29.05 -2.17 -45.49
C ALA A 122 30.10 -1.06 -45.67
N ARG A 123 30.49 -0.39 -44.59
CA ARG A 123 31.59 0.61 -44.60
C ARG A 123 32.94 -0.03 -44.82
N TYR A 124 33.17 -1.19 -44.22
CA TYR A 124 34.39 -1.96 -44.35
C TYR A 124 34.61 -2.38 -45.82
N GLU A 125 33.58 -2.91 -46.47
CA GLU A 125 33.62 -3.29 -47.90
C GLU A 125 33.90 -2.09 -48.83
N LEU A 126 33.45 -0.88 -48.45
CA LEU A 126 33.71 0.35 -49.21
C LEU A 126 35.16 0.84 -49.05
N GLY A 127 35.80 0.57 -47.91
CA GLY A 127 37.13 1.07 -47.58
C GLY A 127 37.71 0.43 -46.32
N GLU A 128 38.44 -0.67 -46.51
CA GLU A 128 38.94 -1.50 -45.41
C GLU A 128 39.96 -0.78 -44.51
N GLU A 129 40.96 -0.14 -45.12
CA GLU A 129 42.09 0.47 -44.39
C GLU A 129 41.63 1.66 -43.51
N VAL A 130 40.77 2.52 -44.06
CA VAL A 130 40.24 3.69 -43.35
C VAL A 130 39.31 3.24 -42.22
N THR A 131 38.47 2.24 -42.45
CA THR A 131 37.54 1.73 -41.43
C THR A 131 38.28 1.06 -40.26
N ARG A 132 39.32 0.26 -40.54
CA ARG A 132 40.15 -0.35 -39.48
C ARG A 132 40.88 0.70 -38.66
N THR A 133 41.47 1.70 -39.32
CA THR A 133 42.23 2.76 -38.64
C THR A 133 41.30 3.58 -37.74
N ARG A 134 40.09 3.92 -38.22
CA ARG A 134 39.09 4.63 -37.43
C ARG A 134 38.68 3.84 -36.19
N LEU A 135 38.31 2.57 -36.34
CA LEU A 135 37.92 1.71 -35.22
C LEU A 135 39.03 1.56 -34.18
N TYR A 136 40.30 1.48 -34.61
CA TYR A 136 41.44 1.44 -33.70
C TYR A 136 41.59 2.73 -32.89
N ILE A 137 41.48 3.89 -33.55
CA ILE A 137 41.57 5.19 -32.86
C ILE A 137 40.40 5.34 -31.89
N GLU A 138 39.16 5.05 -32.30
CA GLU A 138 37.97 5.10 -31.44
C GLU A 138 38.14 4.20 -30.19
N ALA A 139 38.60 2.95 -30.38
CA ALA A 139 38.83 2.03 -29.26
C ALA A 139 39.95 2.51 -28.32
N MET A 140 41.01 3.11 -28.86
CA MET A 140 42.08 3.69 -28.06
C MET A 140 41.61 4.94 -27.32
N GLU A 141 40.79 5.81 -27.92
CA GLU A 141 40.19 6.96 -27.23
C GLU A 141 39.32 6.53 -26.04
N GLU A 142 38.60 5.41 -26.15
CA GLU A 142 37.77 4.89 -25.06
C GLU A 142 38.61 4.27 -23.92
N ILE A 143 39.67 3.51 -24.26
CA ILE A 143 40.47 2.76 -23.27
C ILE A 143 41.55 3.63 -22.62
N LEU A 144 42.16 4.56 -23.37
CA LEU A 144 43.30 5.35 -22.91
C LEU A 144 43.06 6.20 -21.65
N PRO A 145 41.85 6.73 -21.34
CA PRO A 145 41.58 7.46 -20.10
C PRO A 145 41.62 6.57 -18.85
N GLY A 146 41.27 5.29 -18.97
CA GLY A 146 41.20 4.35 -17.84
C GLY A 146 42.51 3.60 -17.56
N MET A 147 43.54 3.77 -18.38
CA MET A 147 44.82 3.07 -18.23
C MET A 147 45.87 3.92 -17.51
N GLU A 148 46.56 3.33 -16.54
CA GLU A 148 47.73 3.92 -15.91
C GLU A 148 48.91 3.91 -16.89
N LYS A 149 49.21 5.08 -17.47
CA LYS A 149 50.27 5.23 -18.49
C LYS A 149 51.62 5.43 -17.81
N THR A 150 52.52 4.47 -17.96
CA THR A 150 53.94 4.64 -17.60
C THR A 150 54.76 4.84 -18.86
N ILE A 151 55.28 6.06 -19.07
CA ILE A 151 56.18 6.37 -20.18
C ILE A 151 57.62 6.19 -19.69
N LEU A 152 58.36 5.25 -20.29
CA LEU A 152 59.78 5.03 -20.00
C LEU A 152 60.62 5.69 -21.11
N SER A 153 61.40 6.71 -20.76
CA SER A 153 62.36 7.32 -21.69
C SER A 153 63.59 6.44 -21.79
N SER A 154 63.91 5.98 -22.99
CA SER A 154 65.03 5.07 -23.26
C SER A 154 66.41 5.75 -23.33
N ASP A 155 66.53 7.03 -22.95
CA ASP A 155 67.77 7.81 -23.12
C ASP A 155 68.25 8.55 -21.86
N THR A 156 67.87 8.11 -20.66
CA THR A 156 68.47 8.69 -19.44
C THR A 156 68.56 7.66 -18.31
N ASP A 157 69.80 7.34 -17.94
CA ASP A 157 70.23 6.46 -16.84
C ASP A 157 69.99 7.10 -15.45
N GLY A 158 68.76 7.58 -15.23
CA GLY A 158 68.37 8.32 -14.05
C GLY A 158 66.86 8.37 -13.93
N ILE A 159 66.32 7.60 -12.99
CA ILE A 159 64.89 7.49 -12.69
C ILE A 159 64.34 8.88 -12.35
N LEU A 160 63.66 9.52 -13.30
CA LEU A 160 62.74 10.60 -13.02
C LEU A 160 61.37 9.99 -12.72
N LYS A 161 61.00 10.06 -11.43
CA LYS A 161 59.68 9.66 -10.93
C LYS A 161 58.58 10.42 -11.68
N LEU A 162 57.58 9.63 -12.09
CA LEU A 162 56.34 9.98 -12.77
C LEU A 162 55.88 11.42 -12.57
N LEU A 163 55.71 12.14 -13.70
CA LEU A 163 54.68 13.17 -13.78
C LEU A 163 53.34 12.44 -13.99
N ASN A 164 52.56 12.33 -12.92
CA ASN A 164 51.19 11.85 -12.98
C ASN A 164 50.34 12.92 -13.68
N LEU A 165 49.84 12.63 -14.88
CA LEU A 165 49.09 13.59 -15.70
C LEU A 165 47.63 13.75 -15.28
N ASP A 166 47.20 13.10 -14.20
CA ASP A 166 45.84 13.28 -13.65
C ASP A 166 45.58 14.72 -13.17
N SER A 167 46.62 15.49 -12.84
CA SER A 167 46.46 16.86 -12.32
C SER A 167 46.71 17.99 -13.34
N ALA A 168 46.85 17.69 -14.63
CA ALA A 168 47.12 18.70 -15.67
C ALA A 168 45.98 18.90 -16.70
N GLY A 169 44.79 18.33 -16.44
CA GLY A 169 43.56 18.66 -17.14
C GLY A 169 42.85 19.83 -16.45
N GLY A 170 42.96 21.03 -17.04
CA GLY A 170 42.57 22.29 -16.42
C GLY A 170 41.13 22.42 -15.94
N ASP A 171 41.01 22.89 -14.70
CA ASP A 171 39.84 23.59 -14.16
C ASP A 171 39.67 24.92 -14.92
N GLY A 172 38.95 24.85 -16.04
CA GLY A 172 38.40 26.00 -16.74
C GLY A 172 37.00 26.27 -16.21
N ARG A 173 36.90 27.30 -15.36
CA ARG A 173 35.75 28.17 -15.07
C ARG A 173 34.44 27.87 -15.80
#